data_AF-A0AAU2U5T6-F1
#
_entry.id   AF-A0AAU2U5T6-F1
#
_cell.length_a   1.000
_cell.length_b   1.000
_cell.length_c   1.000
_cell.angle_alpha   90.00
_cell.angle_beta   90.00
_cell.angle_gamma   90.00
#
_symmetry.space_group_name_H-M   'P 1'
#
loop_
_entity.id
_entity.type
_entity.pdbx_description
1 polymer ?
#
loop_
_entity_poly.entity_id
_entity_poly.type
_entity_poly.pdbx_seq_one_letter_code
_entity_poly.pdbx_strand_id
1 'polypeptide(L)'
;MPDAVLAARIRTELLKSPEHHDQSFYLDGVRLLTPEGDLTDGLRDCGTTLCVAGYAAHLTGHTIEVLDEAVNEPVIAYREGEAPRLVSVVAQAELGLSGDDAAWLFWGRRSREEVLAALGQLADGAPRIDIPAATAA
;
A
#
# COMPACT_ATOMS: atom_id res chain seq x y z
N MET A 1 11.04 11.93 6.28
CA MET A 1 10.30 11.74 7.53
C MET A 1 8.96 11.17 7.13
N PRO A 2 8.45 10.14 7.83
CA PRO A 2 7.20 9.51 7.44
C PRO A 2 6.01 10.47 7.44
N ASP A 3 5.08 10.27 6.50
CA ASP A 3 3.82 11.01 6.47
C ASP A 3 2.79 10.36 7.42
N ALA A 4 2.67 10.96 8.61
CA ALA A 4 1.75 10.50 9.64
C ALA A 4 0.27 10.59 9.22
N VAL A 5 -0.11 11.59 8.43
CA VAL A 5 -1.49 11.80 7.99
C VAL A 5 -1.87 10.73 6.97
N LEU A 6 -0.99 10.47 6.01
CA LEU A 6 -1.18 9.40 5.03
C LEU A 6 -1.25 8.04 5.74
N ALA A 7 -0.33 7.74 6.66
CA ALA A 7 -0.34 6.50 7.43
C ALA A 7 -1.65 6.30 8.21
N ALA A 8 -2.15 7.35 8.89
CA ALA A 8 -3.42 7.31 9.61
C ALA A 8 -4.61 7.05 8.68
N ARG A 9 -4.61 7.65 7.49
CA ARG A 9 -5.65 7.44 6.48
C ARG A 9 -5.65 6.00 5.96
N ILE A 10 -4.49 5.46 5.62
CA ILE A 10 -4.36 4.05 5.18
C ILE A 10 -4.85 3.10 6.27
N ARG A 11 -4.43 3.33 7.53
CA ARG A 11 -4.87 2.53 8.68
C ARG A 11 -6.40 2.54 8.82
N THR A 12 -7.02 3.70 8.63
CA THR A 12 -8.48 3.86 8.70
C THR A 12 -9.19 3.03 7.62
N GLU A 13 -8.68 3.03 6.39
CA GLU A 13 -9.27 2.25 5.29
C GLU A 13 -9.11 0.75 5.53
N LEU A 14 -7.94 0.27 5.97
CA LEU A 14 -7.73 -1.14 6.32
C LEU A 14 -8.57 -1.61 7.51
N LEU A 15 -9.00 -0.71 8.40
CA LEU A 15 -9.92 -1.03 9.50
C LEU A 15 -11.37 -1.16 9.00
N LYS A 16 -11.79 -0.32 8.05
CA LYS A 16 -13.14 -0.34 7.46
C LYS A 16 -13.37 -1.55 6.55
N SER A 17 -12.34 -1.96 5.82
CA SER A 17 -12.41 -3.05 4.82
C SER A 17 -11.35 -4.11 5.12
N PRO A 18 -11.58 -4.97 6.14
CA PRO A 18 -10.60 -5.97 6.62
C PRO A 18 -10.11 -6.94 5.53
N GLU A 19 -10.96 -7.27 4.58
CA GLU A 19 -10.71 -8.15 3.45
C GLU A 19 -9.70 -7.58 2.43
N HIS A 20 -9.51 -6.25 2.39
CA HIS A 20 -8.55 -5.60 1.47
C HIS A 20 -7.08 -5.73 1.92
N HIS A 21 -6.80 -6.42 3.03
CA HIS A 21 -5.43 -6.73 3.48
C HIS A 21 -4.86 -8.01 2.86
N ASP A 22 -5.68 -8.84 2.21
CA ASP A 22 -5.24 -10.17 1.77
C ASP A 22 -4.25 -10.10 0.58
N GLN A 23 -2.96 -10.29 0.90
CA GLN A 23 -1.85 -10.29 -0.04
C GLN A 23 -1.87 -11.45 -1.07
N SER A 24 -2.71 -12.47 -0.88
CA SER A 24 -2.80 -13.62 -1.79
C SER A 24 -3.65 -13.37 -3.04
N PHE A 25 -4.42 -12.29 -3.01
CA PHE A 25 -5.33 -11.86 -4.07
C PHE A 25 -4.70 -10.81 -4.98
N TYR A 26 -3.48 -11.06 -5.45
CA TYR A 26 -2.70 -10.04 -6.15
C TYR A 26 -3.07 -9.88 -7.65
N LEU A 27 -3.92 -10.75 -8.24
CA LEU A 27 -4.04 -10.87 -9.72
C LEU A 27 -5.44 -10.97 -10.39
N ASP A 28 -6.56 -11.06 -9.67
CA ASP A 28 -7.92 -11.12 -10.27
C ASP A 28 -8.58 -9.77 -10.69
N GLY A 29 -9.08 -9.72 -11.93
CA GLY A 29 -10.17 -8.81 -12.34
C GLY A 29 -9.86 -7.35 -12.71
N VAL A 30 -9.00 -6.61 -12.00
CA VAL A 30 -8.80 -5.15 -12.23
C VAL A 30 -7.39 -4.81 -12.68
N ARG A 31 -7.21 -4.33 -13.92
CA ARG A 31 -5.87 -4.00 -14.46
C ARG A 31 -5.46 -2.55 -14.28
N LEU A 32 -6.41 -1.66 -13.98
CA LEU A 32 -6.18 -0.22 -13.90
C LEU A 32 -7.10 0.39 -12.84
N LEU A 33 -6.52 1.16 -11.93
CA LEU A 33 -7.23 1.93 -10.90
C LEU A 33 -6.80 3.40 -11.00
N THR A 34 -7.71 4.28 -11.39
CA THR A 34 -7.46 5.72 -11.47
C THR A 34 -7.58 6.38 -10.08
N PRO A 35 -7.04 7.60 -9.89
CA PRO A 35 -7.15 8.35 -8.63
C PRO A 35 -8.59 8.57 -8.16
N GLU A 36 -9.53 8.72 -9.10
CA GLU A 36 -10.95 8.95 -8.83
C GLU A 36 -11.76 7.66 -8.70
N GLY A 37 -11.14 6.50 -8.98
CA GLY A 37 -11.80 5.21 -8.90
C GLY A 37 -12.25 4.90 -7.48
N ASP A 38 -13.48 4.40 -7.35
CA ASP A 38 -14.01 3.99 -6.05
C ASP A 38 -13.34 2.70 -5.58
N LEU A 39 -12.69 2.76 -4.41
CA LEU A 39 -12.07 1.62 -3.73
C LEU A 39 -13.09 0.59 -3.21
N THR A 40 -14.39 0.87 -3.32
CA THR A 40 -15.48 0.04 -2.77
C THR A 40 -16.44 -0.50 -3.83
N ASP A 41 -16.43 0.04 -5.06
CA ASP A 41 -17.33 -0.36 -6.15
C ASP A 41 -16.66 -1.40 -7.06
N GLY A 42 -16.76 -2.67 -6.67
CA GLY A 42 -16.39 -3.81 -7.53
C GLY A 42 -15.11 -4.57 -7.17
N LEU A 43 -14.37 -4.17 -6.14
CA LEU A 43 -13.16 -4.90 -5.65
C LEU A 43 -13.48 -6.14 -4.79
N ARG A 44 -14.65 -6.77 -5.01
CA ARG A 44 -15.03 -8.03 -4.34
C ARG A 44 -14.32 -9.26 -4.91
N ASP A 45 -13.74 -9.14 -6.09
CA ASP A 45 -12.76 -10.10 -6.60
C ASP A 45 -11.40 -9.45 -6.42
N CYS A 46 -10.91 -9.53 -5.17
CA CYS A 46 -9.60 -9.01 -4.82
C CYS A 46 -8.58 -9.70 -5.72
N GLY A 47 -7.85 -8.87 -6.42
CA GLY A 47 -6.97 -9.35 -7.45
C GLY A 47 -5.97 -8.33 -7.90
N THR A 48 -5.80 -7.30 -7.08
CA THR A 48 -4.82 -6.22 -7.22
C THR A 48 -4.69 -5.41 -5.93
N THR A 49 -5.26 -5.87 -4.83
CA THR A 49 -5.91 -4.93 -3.92
C THR A 49 -5.01 -4.52 -2.77
N LEU A 50 -4.24 -3.47 -3.06
CA LEU A 50 -3.75 -2.44 -2.13
C LEU A 50 -3.26 -2.99 -0.78
N CYS A 51 -2.10 -3.65 -0.79
CA CYS A 51 -1.21 -3.55 0.37
C CYS A 51 -0.95 -2.06 0.70
N VAL A 52 -0.33 -1.76 1.84
CA VAL A 52 -0.03 -0.37 2.23
C VAL A 52 0.54 0.47 1.07
N ALA A 53 1.34 -0.15 0.19
CA ALA A 53 1.89 0.52 -0.98
C ALA A 53 0.84 0.98 -2.01
N GLY A 54 -0.12 0.12 -2.33
CA GLY A 54 -1.20 0.48 -3.24
C GLY A 54 -2.05 1.60 -2.65
N TYR A 55 -2.45 1.50 -1.38
CA TYR A 55 -3.21 2.57 -0.74
C TYR A 55 -2.44 3.89 -0.73
N ALA A 56 -1.14 3.87 -0.45
CA ALA A 56 -0.31 5.06 -0.49
C ALA A 56 -0.30 5.71 -1.88
N ALA A 57 -0.10 4.91 -2.95
CA ALA A 57 -0.10 5.41 -4.32
C ALA A 57 -1.48 5.99 -4.71
N HIS A 58 -2.57 5.26 -4.46
CA HIS A 58 -3.91 5.70 -4.84
C HIS A 58 -4.36 6.95 -4.06
N LEU A 59 -4.18 6.97 -2.73
CA LEU A 59 -4.62 8.10 -1.89
C LEU A 59 -3.82 9.38 -2.13
N THR A 60 -2.64 9.26 -2.74
CA THR A 60 -1.84 10.40 -3.21
C THR A 60 -2.09 10.74 -4.68
N GLY A 61 -3.11 10.14 -5.29
CA GLY A 61 -3.58 10.51 -6.62
C GLY A 61 -2.77 9.92 -7.77
N HIS A 62 -2.15 8.75 -7.58
CA HIS A 62 -1.58 7.98 -8.69
C HIS A 62 -2.62 7.06 -9.32
N THR A 63 -2.53 6.92 -10.63
CA THR A 63 -3.07 5.77 -11.34
C THR A 63 -2.20 4.56 -11.03
N ILE A 64 -2.82 3.44 -10.68
CA ILE A 64 -2.17 2.15 -10.46
C ILE A 64 -2.53 1.24 -11.63
N GLU A 65 -1.54 0.59 -12.22
CA GLU A 65 -1.71 -0.29 -13.37
C GLU A 65 -0.97 -1.60 -13.15
N VAL A 66 -1.62 -2.70 -13.51
CA VAL A 66 -1.06 -4.05 -13.46
C VAL A 66 -0.67 -4.48 -14.86
N LEU A 67 0.65 -4.50 -15.05
CA LEU A 67 1.33 -5.05 -16.20
C LEU A 67 1.12 -6.57 -16.25
N ASP A 68 1.33 -7.15 -17.44
CA ASP A 68 1.13 -8.56 -17.68
C ASP A 68 1.92 -9.48 -16.71
N GLU A 69 1.39 -10.66 -16.41
CA GLU A 69 1.86 -11.59 -15.35
C GLU A 69 3.30 -12.10 -15.54
N ALA A 70 3.92 -11.85 -16.69
CA ALA A 70 5.28 -12.26 -17.01
C ALA A 70 6.38 -11.46 -16.27
N VAL A 71 6.03 -10.51 -15.39
CA VAL A 71 6.97 -9.63 -14.68
C VAL A 71 6.95 -9.91 -13.18
N ASN A 72 8.13 -10.03 -12.56
CA ASN A 72 8.29 -10.33 -11.12
C ASN A 72 7.65 -9.28 -10.18
N GLU A 73 7.47 -8.05 -10.65
CA GLU A 73 6.64 -7.02 -10.00
C GLU A 73 5.79 -6.33 -11.08
N PRO A 74 4.54 -6.77 -11.30
CA PRO A 74 3.74 -6.28 -12.42
C PRO A 74 3.07 -4.93 -12.12
N VAL A 75 3.16 -4.38 -10.91
CA VAL A 75 2.33 -3.23 -10.54
C VAL A 75 3.12 -1.92 -10.56
N ILE A 76 2.69 -1.01 -11.44
CA ILE A 76 3.26 0.33 -11.57
C ILE A 76 2.25 1.38 -11.09
N ALA A 77 2.78 2.54 -10.73
CA ALA A 77 2.02 3.73 -10.39
C ALA A 77 2.58 4.96 -11.13
N TYR A 78 1.69 5.84 -11.57
CA TYR A 78 2.04 7.06 -12.30
C TYR A 78 1.01 8.17 -12.13
N ARG A 79 1.43 9.41 -12.42
CA ARG A 79 0.57 10.58 -12.61
C ARG A 79 0.78 11.13 -14.02
N GLU A 80 -0.13 11.97 -14.49
CA GLU A 80 0.03 12.65 -15.77
C GLU A 80 1.35 13.47 -15.78
N GLY A 81 2.18 13.24 -16.81
CA GLY A 81 3.47 13.91 -16.96
C GLY A 81 4.62 13.29 -16.15
N GLU A 82 4.38 12.24 -15.36
CA GLU A 82 5.41 11.50 -14.64
C GLU A 82 5.74 10.16 -15.34
N ALA A 83 7.01 9.74 -15.26
CA ALA A 83 7.39 8.40 -15.71
C ALA A 83 6.82 7.34 -14.75
N PRO A 84 6.25 6.23 -15.27
CA PRO A 84 5.78 5.16 -14.42
C PRO A 84 6.89 4.52 -13.60
N ARG A 85 6.58 4.19 -12.35
CA ARG A 85 7.49 3.55 -11.39
C ARG A 85 6.78 2.40 -10.71
N LEU A 86 7.55 1.50 -10.11
CA LEU A 86 6.97 0.43 -9.28
C LEU A 86 6.15 1.03 -8.14
N VAL A 87 4.99 0.43 -7.87
CA VAL A 87 4.06 0.92 -6.82
C VAL A 87 4.74 0.98 -5.44
N SER A 88 5.64 0.03 -5.15
CA SER A 88 6.44 -0.01 -3.92
C SER A 88 7.37 1.20 -3.78
N VAL A 89 7.99 1.63 -4.87
CA VAL A 89 8.90 2.79 -4.92
C VAL A 89 8.11 4.10 -4.75
N VAL A 90 6.96 4.21 -5.42
CA VAL A 90 6.06 5.37 -5.24
C VAL A 90 5.60 5.45 -3.80
N ALA A 91 5.10 4.34 -3.24
CA ALA A 91 4.62 4.29 -1.87
C ALA A 91 5.69 4.62 -0.84
N GLN A 92 6.91 4.10 -1.00
CA GLN A 92 8.03 4.43 -0.12
C GLN A 92 8.28 5.94 -0.09
N ALA A 93 8.27 6.59 -1.27
CA ALA A 93 8.48 8.02 -1.38
C ALA A 93 7.33 8.82 -0.75
N GLU A 94 6.10 8.48 -1.08
CA GLU A 94 4.89 9.18 -0.60
C GLU A 94 4.67 9.00 0.90
N LEU A 95 4.96 7.82 1.47
CA LEU A 95 4.94 7.60 2.92
C LEU A 95 6.19 8.11 3.63
N GLY A 96 7.21 8.58 2.91
CA GLY A 96 8.46 9.08 3.49
C GLY A 96 9.26 8.03 4.27
N LEU A 97 9.16 6.76 3.89
CA LEU A 97 9.79 5.62 4.56
C LEU A 97 11.27 5.47 4.19
N SER A 98 12.04 4.92 5.14
CA SER A 98 13.36 4.37 4.82
C SER A 98 13.24 3.13 3.94
N GLY A 99 14.33 2.75 3.28
CA GLY A 99 14.36 1.51 2.49
C GLY A 99 14.06 0.27 3.34
N ASP A 100 14.56 0.23 4.58
CA ASP A 100 14.35 -0.90 5.50
C ASP A 100 12.90 -0.98 6.00
N ASP A 101 12.30 0.16 6.35
CA ASP A 101 10.90 0.21 6.78
C ASP A 101 9.96 -0.19 5.62
N ALA A 102 10.23 0.31 4.41
CA ALA A 102 9.49 -0.06 3.20
C ALA A 102 9.64 -1.55 2.88
N ALA A 103 10.85 -2.09 2.94
CA ALA A 103 11.10 -3.50 2.71
C ALA A 103 10.35 -4.40 3.70
N TRP A 104 10.35 -4.04 4.99
CA TRP A 104 9.64 -4.79 6.01
C TRP A 104 8.12 -4.75 5.82
N LEU A 105 7.59 -3.57 5.45
CA LEU A 105 6.15 -3.32 5.34
C LEU A 105 5.54 -3.83 4.02
N PHE A 106 6.29 -3.80 2.92
CA PHE A 106 5.76 -4.09 1.57
C PHE A 106 6.13 -5.48 1.04
N TRP A 107 7.30 -6.00 1.39
CA TRP A 107 7.83 -7.23 0.77
C TRP A 107 7.79 -8.46 1.69
N GLY A 108 7.54 -8.26 2.98
CA GLY A 108 7.29 -9.34 3.92
C GLY A 108 5.83 -9.79 3.91
N ARG A 109 5.59 -11.09 4.12
CA ARG A 109 4.28 -11.55 4.59
C ARG A 109 4.07 -11.02 6.00
N ARG A 110 3.11 -10.11 6.16
CA ARG A 110 2.76 -9.50 7.44
C ARG A 110 1.31 -9.80 7.78
N SER A 111 1.06 -10.11 9.05
CA SER A 111 -0.30 -10.19 9.53
C SER A 111 -0.95 -8.81 9.45
N ARG A 112 -2.29 -8.79 9.50
CA ARG A 112 -3.05 -7.53 9.51
C ARG A 112 -2.73 -6.72 10.76
N GLU A 113 -2.62 -7.39 11.90
CA GLU A 113 -2.28 -6.81 13.20
C GLU A 113 -0.91 -6.14 13.13
N GLU A 114 0.10 -6.81 12.58
CA GLU A 114 1.45 -6.25 12.40
C GLU A 114 1.44 -4.98 11.55
N VAL A 115 0.70 -4.99 10.45
CA VAL A 115 0.58 -3.82 9.55
C VAL A 115 -0.17 -2.67 10.22
N LEU A 116 -1.28 -2.96 10.90
CA LEU A 116 -2.05 -1.94 11.63
C LEU A 116 -1.24 -1.34 12.79
N ALA A 117 -0.41 -2.13 13.46
CA ALA A 117 0.50 -1.67 14.50
C ALA A 117 1.58 -0.74 13.93
N ALA A 118 2.23 -1.15 12.83
CA ALA A 118 3.24 -0.32 12.16
C ALA A 118 2.65 1.00 11.64
N LEU A 119 1.49 0.95 10.97
CA LEU A 119 0.78 2.17 10.54
C LEU A 119 0.36 3.04 11.72
N GLY A 120 0.02 2.44 12.87
CA GLY A 120 -0.24 3.16 14.12
C GLY A 120 0.96 3.97 14.58
N GLN A 121 2.14 3.35 14.65
CA GLN A 121 3.39 4.05 15.01
C GLN A 121 3.67 5.23 14.07
N LEU A 122 3.54 5.02 12.75
CA LEU A 122 3.76 6.07 11.76
C LEU A 122 2.72 7.19 11.88
N ALA A 123 1.45 6.84 12.10
CA ALA A 123 0.36 7.79 12.34
C ALA A 123 0.58 8.64 13.60
N ASP A 124 1.22 8.07 14.62
CA ASP A 124 1.60 8.77 15.86
C ASP A 124 2.89 9.61 15.68
N GLY A 125 3.45 9.68 14.47
CA GLY A 125 4.61 10.49 14.12
C GLY A 125 5.95 9.83 14.39
N ALA A 126 5.99 8.50 14.55
CA ALA A 126 7.26 7.79 14.70
C ALA A 126 8.15 7.99 13.45
N PRO A 127 9.46 8.25 13.62
CA PRO A 127 10.35 8.51 12.50
C PRO A 127 10.73 7.23 11.71
N ARG A 128 10.43 6.05 12.25
CA ARG A 128 10.70 4.71 11.71
C ARG A 128 9.77 3.69 12.36
N ILE A 129 9.66 2.49 11.79
CA ILE A 129 8.89 1.40 12.37
C ILE A 129 9.76 0.70 13.45
N ASP A 130 9.19 0.55 14.64
CA ASP A 130 9.68 -0.38 15.66
C ASP A 130 9.13 -1.77 15.32
N ILE A 131 9.94 -2.51 14.56
CA ILE A 131 9.61 -3.85 14.05
C ILE A 131 9.32 -4.83 15.19
N PRO A 132 10.17 -4.98 16.23
CA PRO A 132 9.84 -5.82 17.38
C PRO A 132 8.49 -5.51 18.02
N ALA A 133 8.16 -4.22 18.20
CA ALA A 133 6.87 -3.82 18.77
C ALA A 133 5.71 -4.12 17.83
N ALA A 134 5.89 -3.95 16.51
CA ALA A 134 4.86 -4.24 15.52
C ALA A 134 4.57 -5.75 15.38
N THR A 135 5.60 -6.61 15.47
CA THR A 135 5.44 -8.07 15.39
C THR A 135 4.87 -8.71 16.66
N ALA A 136 4.87 -7.99 17.78
CA ALA A 136 4.29 -8.46 19.05
C ALA A 136 2.78 -8.15 19.20
N ALA A 137 2.17 -7.52 18.20
CA ALA A 137 0.79 -7.01 18.23
C ALA A 137 -0.29 -8.10 18.09
#